data_AF-A0A2L0QWD0-F1
#
_entry.id   AF-A0A2L0QWD0-F1
#
_cell.length_a   1.000
_cell.length_b   1.000
_cell.length_c   1.000
_cell.angle_alpha   90.00
_cell.angle_beta   90.00
_cell.angle_gamma   90.00
#
_symmetry.space_group_name_H-M   'P 1'
#
loop_
_entity.id
_entity.type
_entity.pdbx_description
1 polymer ?
#
loop_
_entity_poly.entity_id
_entity_poly.type
_entity_poly.pdbx_seq_one_letter_code
_entity_poly.pdbx_strand_id
1 'polypeptide(L)'
;MPTKPAGTLYRGREGMWSWVGHRITGVVIFFFLLVHVLDTSLVRVSPEAYTTVIGAYKNPLMALGETGLVAAIVFHAFNGLRIIAVDFWKKGAKYQRQMLWAVLALWLVTMVAFSIRHLSLALGGH
;
A
#
# COMPACT_ATOMS: atom_id res chain seq x y z
N MET A 1 32.39 -24.87 26.44
CA MET A 1 32.04 -24.29 25.13
C MET A 1 31.30 -22.99 25.36
N PRO A 2 31.79 -21.82 24.93
CA PRO A 2 31.00 -20.60 24.98
C PRO A 2 29.82 -20.77 24.02
N THR A 3 28.59 -20.68 24.53
CA THR A 3 27.39 -20.61 23.69
C THR A 3 27.36 -19.24 23.04
N LYS A 4 27.32 -19.18 21.70
CA LYS A 4 27.12 -17.89 21.00
C LYS A 4 25.81 -17.28 21.54
N PRO A 5 25.81 -16.00 21.96
CA PRO A 5 24.57 -15.36 22.41
C PRO A 5 23.54 -15.47 21.28
N ALA A 6 22.30 -15.83 21.62
CA ALA A 6 21.21 -15.87 20.67
C ALA A 6 21.11 -14.50 19.98
N GLY A 7 21.17 -14.48 18.64
CA GLY A 7 21.18 -13.23 17.88
C GLY A 7 19.94 -12.39 18.18
N THR A 8 20.15 -11.11 18.53
CA THR A 8 19.05 -10.14 18.68
C THR A 8 18.52 -9.73 17.31
N LEU A 9 17.23 -9.37 17.21
CA LEU A 9 16.65 -8.88 15.95
C LEU A 9 17.46 -7.69 15.40
N TYR A 10 17.87 -7.75 14.13
CA TYR A 10 18.56 -6.65 13.49
C TYR A 10 17.64 -5.43 13.39
N ARG A 11 18.05 -4.30 14.00
CA ARG A 11 17.20 -3.11 14.14
C ARG A 11 16.86 -2.43 12.80
N GLY A 12 17.65 -2.70 11.75
CA GLY A 12 17.49 -2.08 10.44
C GLY A 12 17.78 -0.57 10.44
N ARG A 13 18.01 -0.02 9.25
CA ARG A 13 17.96 1.43 8.98
C ARG A 13 16.79 1.74 8.07
N GLU A 14 16.52 3.01 7.78
CA GLU A 14 15.32 3.43 7.04
C GLU A 14 15.17 2.70 5.68
N GLY A 15 16.29 2.41 5.01
CA GLY A 15 16.30 1.64 3.76
C GLY A 15 15.80 0.18 3.90
N MET A 16 16.12 -0.50 5.02
CA MET A 16 15.63 -1.87 5.25
C MET A 16 14.12 -1.87 5.49
N TRP A 17 13.62 -0.95 6.30
CA TRP A 17 12.19 -0.86 6.58
C TRP A 17 11.39 -0.42 5.34
N SER A 18 11.94 0.48 4.53
CA SER A 18 11.39 0.83 3.21
C SER A 18 11.29 -0.39 2.28
N TRP A 19 12.31 -1.26 2.27
CA TRP A 19 12.28 -2.52 1.51
C TRP A 19 11.22 -3.50 2.03
N VAL A 20 11.12 -3.68 3.35
CA VAL A 20 10.11 -4.56 3.98
C VAL A 20 8.72 -4.07 3.57
N GLY A 21 8.45 -2.77 3.76
CA GLY A 21 7.18 -2.17 3.38
C GLY A 21 6.85 -2.35 1.90
N HIS A 22 7.85 -2.17 1.01
CA HIS A 22 7.63 -2.31 -0.43
C HIS A 22 7.23 -3.73 -0.82
N ARG A 23 7.83 -4.73 -0.20
CA ARG A 23 7.48 -6.14 -0.43
C ARG A 23 6.10 -6.50 0.10
N ILE A 24 5.81 -6.12 1.34
CA ILE A 24 4.51 -6.41 1.96
C ILE A 24 3.39 -5.77 1.13
N THR A 25 3.53 -4.50 0.77
CA THR A 25 2.54 -3.81 -0.07
C THR A 25 2.40 -4.45 -1.44
N GLY A 26 3.48 -4.87 -2.08
CA GLY A 26 3.42 -5.59 -3.36
C GLY A 26 2.65 -6.90 -3.28
N VAL A 27 2.88 -7.69 -2.22
CA VAL A 27 2.14 -8.96 -1.99
C VAL A 27 0.66 -8.69 -1.73
N VAL A 28 0.33 -7.70 -0.90
CA VAL A 28 -1.06 -7.30 -0.63
C VAL A 28 -1.77 -6.89 -1.93
N ILE A 29 -1.13 -6.05 -2.75
CA ILE A 29 -1.70 -5.59 -4.03
C ILE A 29 -1.87 -6.77 -5.00
N PHE A 30 -0.91 -7.70 -5.06
CA PHE A 30 -1.02 -8.88 -5.91
C PHE A 30 -2.26 -9.72 -5.57
N PHE A 31 -2.47 -10.05 -4.30
CA PHE A 31 -3.66 -10.81 -3.88
C PHE A 31 -4.95 -10.01 -4.06
N PHE A 32 -4.93 -8.70 -3.80
CA PHE A 32 -6.06 -7.83 -4.11
C PHE A 32 -6.42 -7.92 -5.60
N LEU A 33 -5.44 -7.83 -6.50
CA LEU A 33 -5.67 -7.88 -7.94
C LEU A 33 -6.30 -9.21 -8.39
N LEU A 34 -5.96 -10.34 -7.75
CA LEU A 34 -6.61 -11.62 -8.06
C LEU A 34 -8.11 -11.57 -7.76
N VAL A 35 -8.48 -11.13 -6.55
CA VAL A 35 -9.90 -11.02 -6.16
C VAL A 35 -10.61 -9.95 -6.99
N HIS A 36 -9.96 -8.81 -7.20
CA HIS A 36 -10.51 -7.66 -7.93
C HIS A 36 -10.78 -7.95 -9.41
N VAL A 37 -9.90 -8.67 -10.09
CA VAL A 37 -10.15 -9.04 -11.48
C VAL A 37 -11.33 -10.02 -11.58
N LEU A 38 -11.44 -10.97 -10.63
CA LEU A 38 -12.54 -11.93 -10.58
C LEU A 38 -13.88 -11.23 -10.29
N ASP A 39 -13.95 -10.37 -9.27
CA ASP A 39 -15.19 -9.67 -8.92
C ASP A 39 -15.66 -8.73 -10.04
N THR A 40 -14.74 -8.02 -10.68
CA THR A 40 -15.05 -7.08 -11.75
C THR A 40 -15.47 -7.82 -13.02
N SER A 41 -14.93 -9.03 -13.26
CA SER A 41 -15.34 -9.85 -14.40
C SER A 41 -16.82 -10.27 -14.36
N LEU A 42 -17.46 -10.28 -13.19
CA LEU A 42 -18.90 -10.59 -13.05
C LEU A 42 -19.80 -9.61 -13.80
N VAL A 43 -19.31 -8.41 -14.13
CA VAL A 43 -20.00 -7.45 -15.01
C VAL A 43 -20.34 -8.06 -16.38
N ARG A 44 -19.61 -9.08 -16.81
CA ARG A 44 -19.81 -9.80 -18.07
C ARG A 44 -20.70 -11.06 -17.93
N VAL A 45 -21.08 -11.42 -16.70
CA VAL A 45 -21.82 -12.66 -16.41
C VAL A 45 -23.27 -12.35 -16.07
N SER A 46 -23.51 -11.54 -15.03
CA SER A 46 -24.86 -11.17 -14.60
C SER A 46 -24.82 -9.84 -13.84
N PRO A 47 -25.67 -8.86 -14.21
CA PRO A 47 -25.82 -7.62 -13.45
C PRO A 47 -26.19 -7.86 -11.98
N GLU A 48 -27.01 -8.88 -11.70
CA GLU A 48 -27.43 -9.24 -10.35
C GLU A 48 -26.27 -9.81 -9.52
N ALA A 49 -25.47 -10.69 -10.11
CA ALA A 49 -24.29 -11.26 -9.44
C ALA A 49 -23.26 -10.16 -9.09
N TYR A 50 -22.99 -9.26 -10.04
CA TYR A 50 -22.11 -8.12 -9.80
C TYR A 50 -22.64 -7.19 -8.70
N THR A 51 -23.93 -6.85 -8.75
CA THR A 51 -24.56 -5.97 -7.76
C THR A 51 -24.53 -6.59 -6.36
N THR A 52 -24.74 -7.90 -6.25
CA THR A 52 -24.68 -8.63 -4.97
C THR A 52 -23.28 -8.58 -4.37
N VAL A 53 -22.23 -8.87 -5.16
CA VAL A 53 -20.84 -8.85 -4.68
C VAL A 53 -20.41 -7.44 -4.27
N ILE A 54 -20.66 -6.43 -5.12
CA ILE A 54 -20.33 -5.04 -4.79
C ILE A 54 -21.14 -4.54 -3.59
N GLY A 55 -22.40 -4.97 -3.45
CA GLY A 55 -23.24 -4.67 -2.29
C GLY A 55 -22.62 -5.16 -0.98
N ALA A 56 -22.02 -6.36 -0.97
CA ALA A 56 -21.35 -6.91 0.21
C ALA A 56 -20.15 -6.05 0.67
N TYR A 57 -19.52 -5.32 -0.25
CA TYR A 57 -18.38 -4.44 0.07
C TYR A 57 -18.79 -3.07 0.64
N LYS A 58 -20.08 -2.71 0.62
CA LYS A 58 -20.56 -1.42 1.12
C LYS A 58 -20.80 -1.43 2.63
N ASN A 59 -19.72 -1.45 3.40
CA ASN A 59 -19.81 -1.38 4.86
C ASN A 59 -18.58 -0.68 5.48
N PRO A 60 -18.66 -0.20 6.75
CA PRO A 60 -17.58 0.53 7.39
C PRO A 60 -16.25 -0.23 7.49
N LEU A 61 -16.29 -1.55 7.66
CA LEU A 61 -15.07 -2.37 7.71
C LEU A 61 -14.36 -2.35 6.37
N MET A 62 -15.11 -2.47 5.28
CA MET A 62 -14.55 -2.37 3.93
C MET A 62 -14.07 -0.96 3.61
N ALA A 63 -14.73 0.11 4.09
CA ALA A 63 -14.23 1.47 3.93
C ALA A 63 -12.83 1.65 4.57
N LEU A 64 -12.60 1.06 5.75
CA LEU A 64 -11.28 1.02 6.37
C LEU A 64 -10.29 0.16 5.58
N GLY A 65 -10.75 -1.00 5.10
CA GLY A 65 -9.96 -1.91 4.24
C GLY A 65 -9.48 -1.22 2.95
N GLU A 66 -10.37 -0.53 2.26
CA GLU A 66 -10.10 0.28 1.06
C GLU A 66 -9.10 1.40 1.38
N THR A 67 -9.23 2.06 2.53
CA THR A 67 -8.25 3.06 2.98
C THR A 67 -6.87 2.44 3.15
N GLY A 68 -6.78 1.27 3.79
CA GLY A 68 -5.53 0.53 3.95
C GLY A 68 -4.95 0.05 2.62
N LEU A 69 -5.79 -0.40 1.70
CA LEU A 69 -5.38 -0.82 0.36
C LEU A 69 -4.81 0.35 -0.45
N VAL A 70 -5.48 1.50 -0.46
CA VAL A 70 -4.98 2.71 -1.13
C VAL A 70 -3.66 3.17 -0.49
N ALA A 71 -3.55 3.09 0.83
CA ALA A 71 -2.29 3.36 1.52
C ALA A 71 -1.15 2.47 1.03
N ALA A 72 -1.41 1.17 0.84
CA ALA A 72 -0.44 0.22 0.30
C ALA A 72 -0.07 0.56 -1.15
N ILE A 73 -1.04 0.84 -2.01
CA ILE A 73 -0.83 1.20 -3.42
C ILE A 73 0.03 2.46 -3.56
N VAL A 74 -0.34 3.54 -2.87
CA VAL A 74 0.36 4.83 -2.95
C VAL A 74 1.79 4.70 -2.44
N PHE A 75 1.99 4.00 -1.32
CA PHE A 75 3.34 3.74 -0.80
C PHE A 75 4.17 2.92 -1.79
N HIS A 76 3.59 1.84 -2.33
CA HIS A 76 4.26 0.95 -3.26
C HIS A 76 4.70 1.70 -4.52
N ALA A 77 3.82 2.52 -5.09
CA ALA A 77 4.10 3.33 -6.27
C ALA A 77 5.20 4.37 -6.03
N PHE A 78 5.07 5.21 -5.00
CA PHE A 78 6.07 6.25 -4.72
C PHE A 78 7.42 5.66 -4.31
N ASN A 79 7.43 4.60 -3.50
CA ASN A 79 8.68 3.94 -3.13
C ASN A 79 9.31 3.20 -4.31
N GLY A 80 8.51 2.66 -5.23
CA GLY A 80 8.99 2.09 -6.49
C GLY A 80 9.68 3.14 -7.37
N LEU A 81 9.08 4.32 -7.52
CA LEU A 81 9.72 5.45 -8.21
C LEU A 81 11.02 5.89 -7.55
N ARG A 82 11.08 5.89 -6.21
CA ARG A 82 12.33 6.12 -5.48
C ARG A 82 13.39 5.06 -5.82
N ILE A 83 13.02 3.77 -5.85
CA ILE A 83 13.97 2.69 -6.18
C ILE A 83 14.52 2.89 -7.60
N ILE A 84 13.65 3.14 -8.58
CA ILE A 84 14.04 3.47 -9.96
C ILE A 84 15.00 4.68 -9.97
N ALA A 85 14.67 5.75 -9.25
CA ALA A 85 15.55 6.92 -9.17
C ALA A 85 16.91 6.61 -8.51
N VAL A 86 16.95 5.74 -7.50
CA VAL A 86 18.21 5.29 -6.87
C VAL A 86 19.07 4.53 -7.86
N ASP A 87 18.47 3.66 -8.67
CA ASP A 87 19.17 2.79 -9.62
C ASP A 87 19.71 3.55 -10.84
N PHE A 88 18.94 4.51 -11.37
CA PHE A 88 19.28 5.21 -12.61
C PHE A 88 19.99 6.56 -12.42
N TRP A 89 19.92 7.17 -11.24
CA TRP A 89 20.61 8.45 -10.99
C TRP A 89 22.00 8.24 -10.39
N LYS A 90 23.02 8.87 -10.98
CA LYS A 90 24.42 8.84 -10.49
C LYS A 90 24.60 9.20 -9.01
N LYS A 91 23.69 10.01 -8.43
CA LYS A 91 23.72 10.40 -7.00
C LYS A 91 22.60 9.74 -6.18
N GLY A 92 21.90 8.75 -6.74
CA GLY A 92 20.76 8.07 -6.13
C GLY A 92 21.06 7.52 -4.75
N ALA A 93 22.08 6.66 -4.63
CA ALA A 93 22.51 6.10 -3.35
C ALA A 93 22.95 7.17 -2.32
N LYS A 94 23.50 8.31 -2.77
CA LYS A 94 23.89 9.42 -1.88
C LYS A 94 22.67 10.09 -1.23
N TYR A 95 21.56 10.20 -1.96
CA TYR A 95 20.35 10.91 -1.53
C TYR A 95 19.18 10.00 -1.15
N GLN A 96 19.42 8.68 -1.02
CA GLN A 96 18.36 7.69 -0.79
C GLN A 96 17.53 7.94 0.47
N ARG A 97 18.11 8.58 1.51
CA ARG A 97 17.41 8.96 2.75
C ARG A 97 16.49 10.16 2.51
N GLN A 98 16.97 11.21 1.84
CA GLN A 98 16.16 12.38 1.49
C GLN A 98 15.00 11.99 0.57
N MET A 99 15.24 11.12 -0.41
CA MET A 99 14.18 10.57 -1.25
C MET A 99 13.14 9.80 -0.44
N LEU A 100 13.56 9.01 0.57
CA LEU A 100 12.62 8.28 1.41
C LEU A 100 11.72 9.25 2.19
N TRP A 101 12.28 10.30 2.78
CA TRP A 101 11.49 11.32 3.46
C TRP A 101 10.54 12.06 2.51
N ALA A 102 10.97 12.35 1.29
CA ALA A 102 10.10 12.92 0.26
C ALA A 102 8.93 11.97 -0.08
N VAL A 103 9.21 10.67 -0.26
CA VAL A 103 8.18 9.64 -0.47
C VAL A 103 7.18 9.60 0.69
N LEU A 104 7.65 9.61 1.93
CA LEU A 104 6.78 9.56 3.11
C LEU A 104 5.92 10.83 3.25
N ALA A 105 6.48 12.00 2.94
CA ALA A 105 5.73 13.26 2.93
C ALA A 105 4.65 13.26 1.84
N LEU A 106 4.98 12.88 0.61
CA LEU A 106 4.03 12.77 -0.49
C LEU A 106 2.94 11.74 -0.21
N TRP A 107 3.32 10.60 0.36
CA TRP A 107 2.39 9.56 0.80
C TRP A 107 1.44 10.09 1.85
N LEU A 108 1.94 10.77 2.88
CA LEU A 108 1.12 11.32 3.96
C LEU A 108 0.13 12.37 3.44
N VAL A 109 0.59 13.32 2.63
CA VAL A 109 -0.29 14.35 2.04
C VAL A 109 -1.38 13.73 1.18
N THR A 110 -1.01 12.79 0.31
CA THR A 110 -1.97 12.07 -0.54
C THR A 110 -2.97 11.29 0.30
N MET A 111 -2.50 10.57 1.33
CA MET A 111 -3.35 9.75 2.19
C MET A 111 -4.28 10.59 3.06
N VAL A 112 -3.84 11.73 3.59
CA VAL A 112 -4.70 12.63 4.35
C VAL A 112 -5.83 13.16 3.46
N ALA A 113 -5.49 13.67 2.28
CA ALA A 113 -6.50 14.17 1.34
C ALA A 113 -7.49 13.08 0.92
N PHE A 114 -6.98 11.89 0.57
CA PHE A 114 -7.80 10.74 0.22
C PHE A 114 -8.69 10.30 1.38
N SER A 115 -8.14 10.13 2.59
CA SER A 115 -8.87 9.57 3.73
C SER A 115 -9.98 10.49 4.20
N ILE A 116 -9.75 11.81 4.21
CA ILE A 116 -10.80 12.80 4.52
C ILE A 116 -11.97 12.62 3.55
N ARG A 117 -11.69 12.60 2.24
CA ARG A 117 -12.73 12.46 1.23
C ARG A 117 -13.42 11.10 1.31
N HIS A 118 -12.66 10.02 1.33
CA HIS A 118 -13.14 8.64 1.32
C HIS A 118 -14.01 8.34 2.54
N LEU A 119 -13.50 8.62 3.75
CA LEU A 119 -14.23 8.32 4.98
C LEU A 119 -15.45 9.25 5.17
N SER A 120 -15.38 10.51 4.70
CA SER A 120 -16.56 11.40 4.73
C SER A 120 -17.70 10.85 3.88
N LEU A 121 -17.40 10.22 2.73
CA LEU A 121 -18.40 9.60 1.87
C LEU A 121 -18.88 8.26 2.40
N ALA A 122 -17.94 7.42 2.85
CA ALA A 122 -18.23 6.06 3.24
C ALA A 122 -18.91 5.92 4.62
N LEU A 123 -18.66 6.87 5.54
CA LEU A 123 -19.21 6.87 6.89
C LEU A 123 -20.21 8.00 7.15
N GLY A 124 -20.25 9.03 6.30
CA GLY A 124 -21.04 10.24 6.52
C GLY A 124 -22.55 10.08 6.36
N GLY A 125 -23.03 8.90 5.93
CA GLY A 125 -24.46 8.61 5.83
C GLY A 125 -25.17 9.44 4.77
N HIS A 126 -25.38 8.84 3.60
CA HIS A 126 -26.45 9.23 2.68
C HIS A 126 -27.46 8.10 2.63
#